data_AF-A0A6P8HS71-F1
#
_entry.id   AF-A0A6P8HS71-F1
#
_cell.length_a   1.000
_cell.length_b   1.000
_cell.length_c   1.000
_cell.angle_alpha   90.00
_cell.angle_beta   90.00
_cell.angle_gamma   90.00
#
_symmetry.space_group_name_H-M   'P 1'
#
loop_
_entity.id
_entity.type
_entity.pdbx_description
1 polymer ?
#
loop_
_entity_poly.entity_id
_entity_poly.type
_entity_poly.pdbx_seq_one_letter_code
_entity_poly.pdbx_strand_id
1 'polypeptide(L)'
;MIGQNDVSSCRNIALLVAFTLLNINQVTAKFNVTLNETTPLLTNIEMFVNLPFEKIAWGLKVKGSDWPIVAAVSLNHLAGVTSTTVQQMKNLTMADVTDKIVSSKAHFTSKLSALHNTLVAQASSIFALSASETCGQWNIPTNDILKTFLSHLGGSTYLDPQNVSFVAGYECIKHDNMLLLPSKWSMLVPHIIPKSFANISTLLGITKQQLADIHALPKGETINMTLRQYIDITKSRIHPLFKCRESMKNDIVLTKAQSKGVSVSLIGKQNVLQILMMMCSDVSISNMSVVMDWSPDNMTVLGNYTMEDAALCKRMPVNIVISRTLMALVTMILNEVHKCVIVPCPSGTLVDYQTCKARKGVQRHL
;
A
#
# COMPACT_ATOMS: atom_id res chain seq x y z
N MET A 1 15.02 -26.88 31.08
CA MET A 1 14.71 -25.76 32.00
C MET A 1 13.43 -25.08 31.53
N ILE A 2 12.29 -25.57 31.99
CA ILE A 2 10.99 -24.90 31.92
C ILE A 2 10.82 -24.34 33.33
N GLY A 3 10.76 -23.02 33.54
CA GLY A 3 10.73 -22.57 34.94
C GLY A 3 10.68 -21.08 35.30
N GLN A 4 10.76 -20.11 34.39
CA GLN A 4 10.65 -18.70 34.80
C GLN A 4 9.73 -17.81 33.93
N ASN A 5 9.37 -18.23 32.72
CA ASN A 5 8.47 -17.45 31.86
C ASN A 5 6.98 -17.72 32.08
N ASP A 6 6.63 -18.73 32.90
CA ASP A 6 5.24 -19.20 33.04
C ASP A 6 4.50 -18.55 34.24
N VAL A 7 5.20 -18.22 35.32
CA VAL A 7 4.57 -17.68 36.54
C VAL A 7 4.01 -16.27 36.32
N SER A 8 4.72 -15.45 35.53
CA SER A 8 4.23 -14.11 35.13
C SER A 8 3.04 -14.23 34.18
N SER A 9 3.06 -15.17 33.24
CA SER A 9 1.92 -15.46 32.34
C SER A 9 0.68 -15.93 33.12
N CYS A 10 0.83 -16.88 34.05
CA CYS A 10 -0.27 -17.36 34.89
C CYS A 10 -0.82 -16.27 35.81
N ARG A 11 0.06 -15.44 36.43
CA ARG A 11 -0.38 -14.30 37.25
C ARG A 11 -1.18 -13.29 36.43
N ASN A 12 -0.70 -12.96 35.23
CA ASN A 12 -1.34 -12.00 34.33
C ASN A 12 -2.71 -12.49 33.85
N ILE A 13 -2.81 -13.78 33.50
CA ILE A 13 -4.09 -14.42 33.15
C ILE A 13 -5.02 -14.45 34.37
N ALA A 14 -4.53 -14.83 35.54
CA ALA A 14 -5.32 -14.86 36.77
C ALA A 14 -5.81 -13.46 37.17
N LEU A 15 -5.01 -12.42 36.93
CA LEU A 15 -5.38 -11.03 37.15
C LEU A 15 -6.50 -10.60 36.19
N LEU A 16 -6.38 -10.92 34.89
CA LEU A 16 -7.42 -10.64 33.92
C LEU A 16 -8.74 -11.34 34.28
N VAL A 17 -8.67 -12.62 34.68
CA VAL A 17 -9.84 -13.35 35.17
C VAL A 17 -10.40 -12.70 36.43
N ALA A 18 -9.56 -12.27 37.37
CA ALA A 18 -10.01 -11.59 38.58
C ALA A 18 -10.74 -10.28 38.28
N PHE A 19 -10.32 -9.50 37.28
CA PHE A 19 -11.06 -8.30 36.84
C PHE A 19 -12.48 -8.58 36.35
N THR A 20 -12.76 -9.82 35.90
CA THR A 20 -14.09 -10.23 35.45
C THR A 20 -14.98 -10.79 36.56
N LEU A 21 -14.37 -11.27 37.66
CA LEU A 21 -15.09 -11.99 38.72
C LEU A 21 -15.16 -11.23 40.05
N LEU A 22 -14.21 -10.33 40.30
CA LEU A 22 -14.06 -9.63 41.57
C LEU A 22 -14.24 -8.12 41.36
N ASN A 23 -14.58 -7.42 42.45
CA ASN A 23 -14.56 -5.97 42.41
C ASN A 23 -13.13 -5.41 42.38
N ILE A 24 -12.97 -4.18 41.92
CA ILE A 24 -11.65 -3.55 41.74
C ILE A 24 -10.83 -3.56 43.04
N ASN A 25 -11.44 -3.28 44.20
CA ASN A 25 -10.74 -3.30 45.49
C ASN A 25 -10.20 -4.68 45.87
N GLN A 26 -10.96 -5.74 45.59
CA GLN A 26 -10.51 -7.11 45.78
C GLN A 26 -9.37 -7.47 44.84
N VAL A 27 -9.43 -7.03 43.58
CA VAL A 27 -8.35 -7.25 42.61
C VAL A 27 -7.07 -6.53 43.03
N THR A 28 -7.16 -5.24 43.36
CA THR A 28 -6.00 -4.43 43.77
C THR A 28 -5.33 -5.00 45.02
N ALA A 29 -6.12 -5.41 46.02
CA ALA A 29 -5.61 -6.06 47.22
C ALA A 29 -4.97 -7.43 46.92
N LYS A 30 -5.65 -8.29 46.15
CA LYS A 30 -5.19 -9.66 45.87
C LYS A 30 -3.91 -9.71 45.04
N PHE A 31 -3.76 -8.78 44.09
CA PHE A 31 -2.62 -8.77 43.17
C PHE A 31 -1.57 -7.72 43.50
N ASN A 32 -1.76 -6.95 44.59
CA ASN A 32 -0.92 -5.85 45.02
C ASN A 32 -0.66 -4.84 43.88
N VAL A 33 -1.75 -4.34 43.28
CA VAL A 33 -1.71 -3.34 42.21
C VAL A 33 -2.45 -2.08 42.62
N THR A 34 -1.99 -0.91 42.19
CA THR A 34 -2.60 0.37 42.53
C THR A 34 -3.23 1.00 41.31
N LEU A 35 -4.55 1.21 41.36
CA LEU A 35 -5.30 1.88 40.30
C LEU A 35 -5.11 3.40 40.40
N ASN A 36 -4.61 4.02 39.32
CA ASN A 36 -4.60 5.47 39.21
C ASN A 36 -5.95 5.97 38.67
N GLU A 37 -6.71 6.63 39.55
CA GLU A 37 -8.09 7.08 39.31
C GLU A 37 -8.22 8.17 38.24
N THR A 38 -7.12 8.88 37.95
CA THR A 38 -7.07 9.93 36.92
C THR A 38 -6.70 9.38 35.54
N THR A 39 -6.03 8.22 35.51
CA THR A 39 -5.60 7.56 34.27
C THR A 39 -6.78 6.81 33.64
N PRO A 40 -6.93 6.79 32.31
CA PRO A 40 -7.99 6.03 31.65
C PRO A 40 -8.00 4.56 32.07
N LEU A 41 -9.18 3.96 32.05
CA LEU A 41 -9.39 2.61 32.56
C LEU A 41 -8.57 1.58 31.78
N LEU A 42 -8.58 1.68 30.44
CA LEU A 42 -7.79 0.79 29.59
C LEU A 42 -6.28 0.86 29.91
N THR A 43 -5.73 2.06 30.05
CA THR A 43 -4.30 2.25 30.35
C THR A 43 -3.90 1.61 31.67
N ASN A 44 -4.75 1.72 32.70
CA ASN A 44 -4.52 1.01 33.96
C ASN A 44 -4.46 -0.52 33.76
N ILE A 45 -5.43 -1.07 33.02
CA ILE A 45 -5.53 -2.52 32.78
C ILE A 45 -4.30 -3.03 32.01
N GLU A 46 -3.86 -2.30 30.98
CA GLU A 46 -2.66 -2.63 30.23
C GLU A 46 -1.41 -2.68 31.11
N MET A 47 -1.26 -1.69 32.00
CA MET A 47 -0.14 -1.65 32.95
C MET A 47 -0.11 -2.84 33.89
N PHE A 48 -1.27 -3.34 34.34
CA PHE A 48 -1.32 -4.42 35.32
C PHE A 48 -1.25 -5.81 34.69
N VAL A 49 -1.99 -6.01 33.59
CA VAL A 49 -2.20 -7.33 32.99
C VAL A 49 -1.02 -7.72 32.11
N ASN A 50 -0.29 -6.77 31.51
CA ASN A 50 0.86 -7.03 30.63
C ASN A 50 0.61 -8.20 29.64
N LEU A 51 -0.59 -8.22 29.05
CA LEU A 51 -0.99 -9.15 27.99
C LEU A 51 -1.25 -8.36 26.70
N PRO A 52 -1.19 -9.02 25.52
CA PRO A 52 -1.71 -8.44 24.30
C PRO A 52 -3.16 -7.96 24.46
N PHE A 53 -3.48 -6.82 23.88
CA PHE A 53 -4.79 -6.19 24.03
C PHE A 53 -5.92 -7.08 23.55
N GLU A 54 -5.70 -7.90 22.55
CA GLU A 54 -6.69 -8.86 22.03
C GLU A 54 -7.15 -9.80 23.15
N LYS A 55 -6.22 -10.23 24.02
CA LYS A 55 -6.53 -11.07 25.18
C LYS A 55 -7.25 -10.29 26.26
N ILE A 56 -6.81 -9.05 26.54
CA ILE A 56 -7.47 -8.15 27.50
C ILE A 56 -8.91 -7.88 27.05
N ALA A 57 -9.09 -7.58 25.77
CA ALA A 57 -10.37 -7.20 25.20
C ALA A 57 -11.36 -8.35 25.21
N TRP A 58 -10.89 -9.55 24.85
CA TRP A 58 -11.68 -10.77 24.96
C TRP A 58 -12.04 -11.10 26.41
N GLY A 59 -11.10 -10.96 27.34
CA GLY A 59 -11.32 -11.25 28.76
C GLY A 59 -12.36 -10.34 29.40
N LEU A 60 -12.33 -9.03 29.10
CA LEU A 60 -13.21 -8.05 29.73
C LEU A 60 -14.62 -7.95 29.11
N LYS A 61 -14.89 -8.73 28.05
CA LYS A 61 -16.21 -8.81 27.38
C LYS A 61 -16.78 -7.47 26.90
N VAL A 62 -15.93 -6.47 26.66
CA VAL A 62 -16.34 -5.17 26.10
C VAL A 62 -16.48 -5.29 24.59
N LYS A 63 -17.55 -4.73 24.02
CA LYS A 63 -17.75 -4.71 22.57
C LYS A 63 -16.65 -3.89 21.88
N GLY A 64 -16.22 -4.35 20.69
CA GLY A 64 -15.23 -3.67 19.83
C GLY A 64 -15.47 -2.17 19.69
N SER A 65 -16.72 -1.79 19.44
CA SER A 65 -17.18 -0.40 19.24
C SER A 65 -17.03 0.52 20.47
N ASP A 66 -16.90 -0.05 21.66
CA ASP A 66 -16.93 0.69 22.92
C ASP A 66 -15.53 0.91 23.52
N TRP A 67 -14.51 0.25 22.99
CA TRP A 67 -13.12 0.45 23.43
C TRP A 67 -12.64 1.90 23.42
N PRO A 68 -12.98 2.76 22.44
CA PRO A 68 -12.56 4.15 22.46
C PRO A 68 -13.04 4.91 23.70
N ILE A 69 -14.27 4.65 24.15
CA ILE A 69 -14.80 5.36 25.31
C ILE A 69 -14.15 4.83 26.60
N VAL A 70 -13.88 3.53 26.69
CA VAL A 70 -13.13 2.91 27.79
C VAL A 70 -11.66 3.39 27.82
N ALA A 71 -11.07 3.64 26.66
CA ALA A 71 -9.72 4.17 26.51
C ALA A 71 -9.62 5.67 26.82
N ALA A 72 -10.72 6.41 26.78
CA ALA A 72 -10.75 7.85 27.03
C ALA A 72 -11.11 8.22 28.48
N VAL A 73 -11.83 7.35 29.17
CA VAL A 73 -12.49 7.67 30.45
C VAL A 73 -11.75 7.03 31.63
N SER A 74 -11.61 7.79 32.70
CA SER A 74 -11.04 7.34 33.99
C SER A 74 -12.14 7.22 35.04
N LEU A 75 -11.85 6.58 36.18
CA LEU A 75 -12.82 6.48 37.27
C LEU A 75 -13.25 7.85 37.81
N ASN A 76 -12.33 8.82 37.90
CA ASN A 76 -12.67 10.18 38.33
C ASN A 76 -13.67 10.85 37.38
N HIS A 77 -13.48 10.69 36.06
CA HIS A 77 -14.42 11.22 35.08
C HIS A 77 -15.80 10.58 35.23
N LEU A 78 -15.85 9.26 35.41
CA LEU A 78 -17.10 8.53 35.60
C LEU A 78 -17.80 8.97 36.90
N ALA A 79 -17.06 9.06 38.00
CA ALA A 79 -17.56 9.48 39.32
C ALA A 79 -18.27 10.82 39.26
N GLY A 80 -17.66 11.80 38.59
CA GLY A 80 -18.25 13.13 38.41
C GLY A 80 -19.54 13.13 37.60
N VAL A 81 -19.68 12.25 36.61
CA VAL A 81 -20.87 12.20 35.74
C VAL A 81 -22.01 11.38 36.35
N THR A 82 -21.70 10.33 37.10
CA THR A 82 -22.73 9.44 37.69
C THR A 82 -23.09 9.82 39.13
N SER A 83 -22.66 10.99 39.62
CA SER A 83 -22.88 11.46 40.99
C SER A 83 -22.53 10.39 42.05
N THR A 84 -21.43 9.68 41.82
CA THR A 84 -20.96 8.55 42.64
C THR A 84 -19.50 8.81 43.04
N THR A 85 -19.03 8.22 44.12
CA THR A 85 -17.61 8.33 44.52
C THR A 85 -16.74 7.29 43.83
N VAL A 86 -15.46 7.59 43.63
CA VAL A 86 -14.50 6.59 43.11
C VAL A 86 -14.45 5.35 44.00
N GLN A 87 -14.56 5.51 45.33
CA GLN A 87 -14.56 4.38 46.25
C GLN A 87 -15.76 3.45 46.03
N GLN A 88 -16.95 3.99 45.77
CA GLN A 88 -18.11 3.18 45.40
C GLN A 88 -17.90 2.49 44.05
N MET A 89 -17.25 3.14 43.08
CA MET A 89 -16.89 2.49 41.80
C MET A 89 -15.91 1.35 41.97
N LYS A 90 -14.94 1.48 42.89
CA LYS A 90 -13.98 0.41 43.18
C LYS A 90 -14.63 -0.81 43.84
N ASN A 91 -15.83 -0.67 44.40
CA ASN A 91 -16.62 -1.80 44.91
C ASN A 91 -17.42 -2.52 43.82
N LEU A 92 -17.38 -2.04 42.57
CA LEU A 92 -17.99 -2.69 41.40
C LEU A 92 -16.97 -3.56 40.65
N THR A 93 -17.49 -4.47 39.81
CA THR A 93 -16.66 -5.23 38.87
C THR A 93 -16.20 -4.36 37.71
N MET A 94 -15.17 -4.80 36.97
CA MET A 94 -14.71 -4.08 35.78
C MET A 94 -15.79 -4.01 34.68
N ALA A 95 -16.62 -5.03 34.58
CA ALA A 95 -17.75 -5.07 33.66
C ALA A 95 -18.79 -3.99 34.02
N ASP A 96 -19.19 -3.90 35.29
CA ASP A 96 -20.15 -2.89 35.75
C ASP A 96 -19.65 -1.46 35.52
N VAL A 97 -18.35 -1.23 35.77
CA VAL A 97 -17.72 0.08 35.51
C VAL A 97 -17.75 0.38 34.01
N THR A 98 -17.41 -0.59 33.17
CA THR A 98 -17.42 -0.42 31.71
C THR A 98 -18.82 -0.17 31.18
N ASP A 99 -19.82 -0.91 31.65
CA ASP A 99 -21.22 -0.72 31.28
C ASP A 99 -21.72 0.67 31.67
N LYS A 100 -21.30 1.18 32.84
CA LYS A 100 -21.58 2.56 33.25
C LYS A 100 -20.90 3.57 32.33
N ILE A 101 -19.64 3.37 31.94
CA ILE A 101 -18.95 4.25 30.98
C ILE A 101 -19.71 4.30 29.64
N VAL A 102 -20.09 3.14 29.11
CA VAL A 102 -20.81 3.02 27.84
C VAL A 102 -22.19 3.68 27.92
N SER A 103 -22.93 3.43 29.00
CA SER A 103 -24.24 4.03 29.25
C SER A 103 -24.18 5.55 29.41
N SER A 104 -23.06 6.08 29.91
CA SER A 104 -22.82 7.53 30.08
C SER A 104 -22.03 8.17 28.93
N LYS A 105 -21.84 7.48 27.80
CA LYS A 105 -20.99 7.91 26.67
C LYS A 105 -21.26 9.34 26.19
N ALA A 106 -22.51 9.79 26.18
CA ALA A 106 -22.90 11.14 25.75
C ALA A 106 -22.16 12.25 26.52
N HIS A 107 -21.87 12.04 27.80
CA HIS A 107 -21.16 12.99 28.66
C HIS A 107 -19.65 13.04 28.42
N PHE A 108 -19.11 12.09 27.67
CA PHE A 108 -17.67 11.95 27.45
C PHE A 108 -17.24 12.31 26.03
N THR A 109 -18.09 13.01 25.26
CA THR A 109 -17.81 13.41 23.88
C THR A 109 -16.48 14.18 23.76
N SER A 110 -16.19 15.12 24.67
CA SER A 110 -14.92 15.87 24.65
C SER A 110 -13.69 14.99 24.90
N LYS A 111 -13.81 13.97 25.78
CA LYS A 111 -12.74 13.00 26.06
C LYS A 111 -12.50 12.08 24.85
N LEU A 112 -13.58 11.65 24.21
CA LEU A 112 -13.50 10.84 23.00
C LEU A 112 -12.82 11.62 21.86
N SER A 113 -13.17 12.90 21.68
CA SER A 113 -12.52 13.76 20.68
C SER A 113 -11.04 14.02 21.01
N ALA A 114 -10.69 14.23 22.29
CA ALA A 114 -9.30 14.39 22.69
C ALA A 114 -8.46 13.13 22.44
N LEU A 115 -9.00 11.95 22.77
CA LEU A 115 -8.38 10.67 22.45
C LEU A 115 -8.22 10.54 20.93
N HIS A 116 -9.29 10.75 20.17
CA HIS A 116 -9.30 10.67 18.71
C HIS A 116 -8.17 11.50 18.10
N ASN A 117 -8.07 12.78 18.46
CA ASN A 117 -7.04 13.68 17.95
C ASN A 117 -5.62 13.21 18.30
N THR A 118 -5.43 12.70 19.51
CA THR A 118 -4.14 12.13 19.96
C THR A 118 -3.76 10.93 19.10
N LEU A 119 -4.71 10.03 18.83
CA LEU A 119 -4.48 8.84 18.03
C LEU A 119 -4.20 9.18 16.56
N VAL A 120 -4.92 10.14 15.98
CA VAL A 120 -4.66 10.62 14.62
C VAL A 120 -3.26 11.24 14.50
N ALA A 121 -2.85 12.03 15.48
CA ALA A 121 -1.51 12.62 15.52
C ALA A 121 -0.42 11.55 15.64
N GLN A 122 -0.63 10.55 16.50
CA GLN A 122 0.28 9.39 16.63
C GLN A 122 0.36 8.58 15.33
N ALA A 123 -0.77 8.27 14.70
CA ALA A 123 -0.80 7.56 13.42
C ALA A 123 -0.04 8.34 12.33
N SER A 124 -0.27 9.65 12.22
CA SER A 124 0.46 10.51 11.27
C SER A 124 1.95 10.48 11.49
N SER A 125 2.39 10.53 12.75
CA SER A 125 3.79 10.46 13.11
C SER A 125 4.40 9.09 12.76
N ILE A 126 3.74 8.00 13.15
CA ILE A 126 4.24 6.62 12.97
C ILE A 126 4.30 6.24 11.49
N PHE A 127 3.25 6.54 10.72
CA PHE A 127 3.14 6.13 9.32
C PHE A 127 3.66 7.19 8.33
N ALA A 128 4.17 8.31 8.84
CA ALA A 128 4.68 9.43 8.05
C ALA A 128 3.69 9.96 7.00
N LEU A 129 2.39 9.93 7.33
CA LEU A 129 1.30 10.44 6.48
C LEU A 129 0.69 11.71 7.09
N SER A 130 0.11 12.55 6.24
CA SER A 130 -0.65 13.72 6.70
C SER A 130 -2.05 13.29 7.18
N ALA A 131 -2.42 13.70 8.39
CA ALA A 131 -3.78 13.50 8.92
C ALA A 131 -4.85 14.12 8.01
N SER A 132 -4.59 15.32 7.47
CA SER A 132 -5.58 16.01 6.63
C SER A 132 -5.80 15.29 5.31
N GLU A 133 -4.73 14.75 4.71
CA GLU A 133 -4.81 13.98 3.47
C GLU A 133 -5.40 12.58 3.71
N THR A 134 -5.14 12.00 4.88
CA THR A 134 -5.52 10.62 5.20
C THR A 134 -6.97 10.51 5.66
N CYS A 135 -7.39 11.39 6.58
CA CYS A 135 -8.74 11.40 7.12
C CYS A 135 -9.71 12.22 6.24
N GLY A 136 -9.20 13.17 5.46
CA GLY A 136 -10.00 14.07 4.64
C GLY A 136 -10.94 14.94 5.48
N GLN A 137 -12.11 15.26 4.94
CA GLN A 137 -13.19 15.97 5.65
C GLN A 137 -14.08 15.02 6.48
N TRP A 138 -13.79 13.71 6.47
CA TRP A 138 -14.63 12.71 7.10
C TRP A 138 -14.24 12.52 8.56
N ASN A 139 -15.25 12.44 9.43
CA ASN A 139 -15.04 12.08 10.82
C ASN A 139 -14.84 10.57 10.93
N ILE A 140 -13.60 10.12 10.80
CA ILE A 140 -13.29 8.68 10.88
C ILE A 140 -13.58 8.18 12.29
N PRO A 141 -14.24 7.01 12.47
CA PRO A 141 -14.40 6.44 13.80
C PRO A 141 -13.04 6.18 14.45
N THR A 142 -12.93 6.39 15.76
CA THR A 142 -11.66 6.18 16.50
C THR A 142 -11.11 4.77 16.34
N ASN A 143 -11.99 3.76 16.18
CA ASN A 143 -11.60 2.37 15.92
C ASN A 143 -10.98 2.14 14.55
N ASP A 144 -11.30 3.00 13.59
CA ASP A 144 -10.90 2.84 12.19
C ASP A 144 -9.63 3.62 11.86
N ILE A 145 -9.05 4.37 12.81
CA ILE A 145 -7.85 5.19 12.57
C ILE A 145 -6.73 4.34 11.97
N LEU A 146 -6.34 3.24 12.63
CA LEU A 146 -5.26 2.40 12.12
C LEU A 146 -5.55 1.86 10.73
N LYS A 147 -6.75 1.31 10.53
CA LYS A 147 -7.19 0.76 9.24
C LYS A 147 -7.14 1.83 8.14
N THR A 148 -7.55 3.05 8.46
CA THR A 148 -7.55 4.19 7.53
C THR A 148 -6.13 4.55 7.13
N PHE A 149 -5.22 4.69 8.09
CA PHE A 149 -3.80 5.00 7.81
C PHE A 149 -3.10 3.89 7.04
N LEU A 150 -3.30 2.62 7.41
CA LEU A 150 -2.73 1.49 6.69
C LEU A 150 -3.30 1.36 5.26
N SER A 151 -4.59 1.64 5.07
CA SER A 151 -5.22 1.64 3.75
C SER A 151 -4.67 2.76 2.85
N HIS A 152 -4.54 3.98 3.39
CA HIS A 152 -3.95 5.11 2.66
C HIS A 152 -2.48 4.84 2.31
N LEU A 153 -1.73 4.27 3.26
CA LEU A 153 -0.37 3.81 3.02
C LEU A 153 -0.33 2.72 1.95
N GLY A 154 -1.29 1.79 1.98
CA GLY A 154 -1.55 0.77 0.96
C GLY A 154 -1.67 1.35 -0.44
N GLY A 155 -2.54 2.35 -0.63
CA GLY A 155 -2.69 3.04 -1.91
C GLY A 155 -1.42 3.77 -2.36
N SER A 156 -0.66 4.33 -1.41
CA SER A 156 0.56 5.09 -1.71
C SER A 156 1.80 4.22 -1.94
N THR A 157 1.80 3.01 -1.39
CA THR A 157 2.99 2.13 -1.36
C THR A 157 2.74 0.75 -1.95
N TYR A 158 1.57 0.46 -2.52
CA TYR A 158 1.20 -0.90 -2.94
C TYR A 158 1.34 -1.91 -1.80
N LEU A 159 1.17 -1.48 -0.56
CA LEU A 159 1.12 -2.36 0.60
C LEU A 159 -0.26 -3.03 0.63
N ASP A 160 -0.29 -4.35 0.83
CA ASP A 160 -1.52 -5.04 1.21
C ASP A 160 -1.68 -4.96 2.75
N PRO A 161 -2.66 -4.19 3.26
CA PRO A 161 -2.84 -3.99 4.70
C PRO A 161 -3.11 -5.29 5.46
N GLN A 162 -3.70 -6.29 4.80
CA GLN A 162 -4.06 -7.58 5.43
C GLN A 162 -2.84 -8.47 5.66
N ASN A 163 -1.76 -8.26 4.90
CA ASN A 163 -0.54 -9.06 4.98
C ASN A 163 0.47 -8.52 6.01
N VAL A 164 0.30 -7.27 6.48
CA VAL A 164 1.19 -6.66 7.50
C VAL A 164 0.85 -7.13 8.90
N SER A 165 -0.45 -7.32 9.20
CA SER A 165 -0.91 -7.79 10.50
C SER A 165 -0.39 -9.19 10.84
N PHE A 166 -0.30 -10.08 9.86
CA PHE A 166 0.11 -11.47 10.05
C PHE A 166 1.57 -11.62 10.53
N VAL A 167 2.47 -10.76 10.05
CA VAL A 167 3.93 -10.93 10.28
C VAL A 167 4.44 -10.31 11.58
N ALA A 168 3.74 -9.31 12.12
CA ALA A 168 4.07 -8.76 13.43
C ALA A 168 3.57 -9.65 14.60
N GLY A 169 3.17 -10.90 14.31
CA GLY A 169 2.69 -11.86 15.31
C GLY A 169 1.23 -11.64 15.73
N TYR A 170 0.47 -10.86 14.96
CA TYR A 170 -0.93 -10.55 15.25
C TYR A 170 -1.90 -11.36 14.37
N GLU A 171 -1.76 -12.68 14.38
CA GLU A 171 -2.61 -13.62 13.63
C GLU A 171 -4.11 -13.44 13.93
N CYS A 172 -4.47 -12.79 15.04
CA CYS A 172 -5.84 -12.47 15.43
C CYS A 172 -6.48 -11.29 14.67
N ILE A 173 -5.72 -10.51 13.89
CA ILE A 173 -6.26 -9.38 13.08
C ILE A 173 -6.79 -9.91 11.74
N LYS A 174 -7.68 -10.90 11.80
CA LYS A 174 -8.53 -11.31 10.67
C LYS A 174 -9.97 -10.84 10.82
N HIS A 175 -10.31 -10.31 11.99
CA HIS A 175 -11.68 -9.91 12.33
C HIS A 175 -11.77 -8.38 12.34
N ASP A 176 -12.94 -7.86 12.00
CA ASP A 176 -13.30 -6.47 11.68
C ASP A 176 -12.92 -5.37 12.69
N ASN A 177 -12.13 -5.70 13.70
CA ASN A 177 -11.63 -4.81 14.71
C ASN A 177 -10.10 -4.80 14.65
N MET A 178 -9.51 -4.02 13.73
CA MET A 178 -8.07 -3.65 13.80
C MET A 178 -7.79 -2.74 15.00
N LEU A 179 -8.28 -3.11 16.18
CA LEU A 179 -8.02 -2.51 17.48
C LEU A 179 -6.65 -2.98 17.96
N LEU A 180 -5.60 -2.75 17.16
CA LEU A 180 -4.27 -2.76 17.73
C LEU A 180 -4.15 -1.52 18.60
N LEU A 181 -3.58 -1.69 19.78
CA LEU A 181 -3.28 -0.56 20.63
C LEU A 181 -2.37 0.43 19.90
N PRO A 182 -2.59 1.74 20.09
CA PRO A 182 -1.71 2.78 19.58
C PRO A 182 -0.23 2.53 19.92
N SER A 183 0.04 1.99 21.11
CA SER A 183 1.39 1.61 21.58
C SER A 183 2.06 0.51 20.77
N LYS A 184 1.31 -0.25 19.97
CA LYS A 184 1.80 -1.33 19.12
C LYS A 184 1.91 -0.95 17.65
N TRP A 185 1.38 0.20 17.24
CA TRP A 185 1.41 0.62 15.83
C TRP A 185 2.83 0.80 15.29
N SER A 186 3.76 1.27 16.12
CA SER A 186 5.17 1.42 15.75
C SER A 186 5.85 0.07 15.44
N MET A 187 5.36 -1.03 16.00
CA MET A 187 5.88 -2.38 15.73
C MET A 187 5.54 -2.86 14.31
N LEU A 188 4.57 -2.22 13.64
CA LEU A 188 4.24 -2.53 12.23
C LEU A 188 5.27 -1.96 11.27
N VAL A 189 5.93 -0.84 11.63
CA VAL A 189 6.82 -0.07 10.74
C VAL A 189 7.91 -0.93 10.09
N PRO A 190 8.66 -1.78 10.81
CA PRO A 190 9.72 -2.61 10.22
C PRO A 190 9.23 -3.60 9.16
N HIS A 191 7.93 -3.92 9.16
CA HIS A 191 7.35 -4.91 8.23
C HIS A 191 6.74 -4.27 6.98
N ILE A 192 6.47 -2.97 6.99
CA ILE A 192 5.78 -2.28 5.90
C ILE A 192 6.64 -2.25 4.63
N ILE A 193 7.86 -1.71 4.71
CA ILE A 193 8.73 -1.54 3.54
C ILE A 193 9.05 -2.88 2.89
N PRO A 194 9.51 -3.93 3.61
CA PRO A 194 9.84 -5.21 2.99
C PRO A 194 8.63 -5.88 2.30
N LYS A 195 7.42 -5.74 2.87
CA LYS A 195 6.20 -6.32 2.32
C LYS A 195 5.69 -5.57 1.10
N SER A 196 5.64 -4.24 1.19
CA SER A 196 5.32 -3.39 0.05
C SER A 196 6.28 -3.64 -1.10
N PHE A 197 7.59 -3.68 -0.84
CA PHE A 197 8.61 -3.92 -1.86
C PHE A 197 8.46 -5.28 -2.53
N ALA A 198 8.17 -6.33 -1.74
CA ALA A 198 7.87 -7.66 -2.26
C ALA A 198 6.59 -7.70 -3.10
N ASN A 199 5.57 -6.94 -2.71
CA ASN A 199 4.33 -6.86 -3.48
C ASN A 199 4.56 -6.14 -4.80
N ILE A 200 5.29 -5.02 -4.81
CA ILE A 200 5.65 -4.28 -6.02
C ILE A 200 6.41 -5.17 -7.00
N SER A 201 7.41 -5.92 -6.52
CA SER A 201 8.17 -6.83 -7.40
C SER A 201 7.26 -7.88 -8.03
N THR A 202 6.32 -8.44 -7.25
CA THR A 202 5.34 -9.42 -7.72
C THR A 202 4.39 -8.81 -8.76
N LEU A 203 3.83 -7.64 -8.48
CA LEU A 203 2.92 -6.92 -9.37
C LEU A 203 3.61 -6.53 -10.69
N LEU A 204 4.88 -6.16 -10.65
CA LEU A 204 5.69 -5.87 -11.84
C LEU A 204 6.15 -7.13 -12.58
N GLY A 205 6.14 -8.30 -11.94
CA GLY A 205 6.64 -9.55 -12.51
C GLY A 205 8.16 -9.61 -12.57
N ILE A 206 8.86 -8.93 -11.66
CA ILE A 206 10.32 -8.88 -11.58
C ILE A 206 10.82 -9.37 -10.22
N THR A 207 12.11 -9.69 -10.13
CA THR A 207 12.74 -10.01 -8.85
C THR A 207 12.91 -8.77 -7.97
N LYS A 208 13.01 -8.98 -6.65
CA LYS A 208 13.34 -7.91 -5.69
C LYS A 208 14.67 -7.22 -6.03
N GLN A 209 15.64 -7.99 -6.53
CA GLN A 209 16.94 -7.45 -6.92
C GLN A 209 16.81 -6.52 -8.14
N GLN A 210 16.09 -6.95 -9.18
CA GLN A 210 15.82 -6.10 -10.34
C GLN A 210 15.09 -4.82 -9.95
N LEU A 211 14.10 -4.88 -9.04
CA LEU A 211 13.42 -3.69 -8.54
C LEU A 211 14.39 -2.75 -7.81
N ALA A 212 15.32 -3.29 -7.00
CA ALA A 212 16.33 -2.50 -6.33
C ALA A 212 17.29 -1.82 -7.33
N ASP A 213 17.71 -2.56 -8.35
CA ASP A 213 18.63 -2.07 -9.39
C ASP A 213 17.97 -0.95 -10.23
N ILE A 214 16.71 -1.12 -10.64
CA ILE A 214 15.90 -0.11 -11.36
C ILE A 214 15.85 1.22 -10.61
N HIS A 215 15.77 1.17 -9.29
CA HIS A 215 15.65 2.34 -8.43
C HIS A 215 16.95 2.79 -7.79
N ALA A 216 18.08 2.17 -8.17
CA ALA A 216 19.42 2.41 -7.61
C ALA A 216 19.39 2.40 -6.07
N LEU A 217 18.64 1.47 -5.49
CA LEU A 217 18.60 1.28 -4.04
C LEU A 217 19.87 0.54 -3.61
N PRO A 218 20.63 1.06 -2.63
CA PRO A 218 21.83 0.39 -2.17
C PRO A 218 21.54 -1.03 -1.65
N LYS A 219 22.46 -1.95 -1.88
CA LYS A 219 22.32 -3.35 -1.47
C LYS A 219 22.13 -3.41 0.05
N GLY A 220 20.97 -3.91 0.50
CA GLY A 220 20.62 -4.03 1.92
C GLY A 220 19.81 -2.85 2.50
N GLU A 221 19.53 -1.78 1.73
CA GLU A 221 18.92 -0.56 2.26
C GLU A 221 17.39 -0.51 2.35
N THR A 222 16.65 -1.49 1.81
CA THR A 222 15.22 -1.58 2.11
C THR A 222 14.95 -1.78 3.61
N ILE A 223 15.97 -2.13 4.39
CA ILE A 223 15.93 -2.32 5.85
C ILE A 223 16.17 -1.00 6.63
N ASN A 224 16.95 -0.06 6.08
CA ASN A 224 17.38 1.16 6.79
C ASN A 224 16.62 2.43 6.37
N MET A 225 15.75 2.33 5.37
CA MET A 225 14.98 3.46 4.87
C MET A 225 13.85 3.84 5.84
N THR A 226 13.64 5.14 6.05
CA THR A 226 12.45 5.62 6.76
C THR A 226 11.20 5.47 5.88
N LEU A 227 10.02 5.33 6.51
CA LEU A 227 8.75 5.26 5.74
C LEU A 227 8.55 6.48 4.83
N ARG A 228 8.97 7.67 5.27
CA ARG A 228 8.86 8.88 4.45
C ARG A 228 9.69 8.78 3.17
N GLN A 229 10.97 8.43 3.29
CA GLN A 229 11.84 8.21 2.12
C GLN A 229 11.27 7.15 1.18
N TYR A 230 10.68 6.09 1.75
CA TYR A 230 10.08 5.02 0.96
C TYR A 230 8.82 5.47 0.20
N ILE A 231 7.95 6.25 0.85
CA ILE A 231 6.78 6.87 0.21
C ILE A 231 7.24 7.78 -0.93
N ASP A 232 8.27 8.59 -0.72
CA ASP A 232 8.79 9.53 -1.72
C ASP A 232 9.37 8.78 -2.95
N ILE A 233 10.12 7.70 -2.73
CA ILE A 233 10.63 6.84 -3.81
C ILE A 233 9.47 6.15 -4.54
N THR A 234 8.46 5.70 -3.81
CA THR A 234 7.30 5.06 -4.43
C THR A 234 6.55 6.02 -5.32
N LYS A 235 6.30 7.25 -4.85
CA LYS A 235 5.62 8.30 -5.62
C LYS A 235 6.44 8.76 -6.83
N SER A 236 7.74 9.00 -6.65
CA SER A 236 8.59 9.61 -7.69
C SER A 236 9.16 8.63 -8.71
N ARG A 237 9.31 7.34 -8.37
CA ARG A 237 9.99 6.35 -9.23
C ARG A 237 9.15 5.12 -9.55
N ILE A 238 8.45 4.57 -8.56
CA ILE A 238 7.69 3.31 -8.74
C ILE A 238 6.33 3.58 -9.42
N HIS A 239 5.59 4.59 -8.98
CA HIS A 239 4.29 4.92 -9.54
C HIS A 239 4.36 5.28 -11.04
N PRO A 240 5.33 6.09 -11.52
CA PRO A 240 5.52 6.32 -12.94
C PRO A 240 5.78 5.03 -13.74
N LEU A 241 6.50 4.06 -13.16
CA LEU A 241 6.78 2.78 -13.80
C LEU A 241 5.50 1.96 -14.02
N PHE A 242 4.64 1.83 -13.00
CA PHE A 242 3.33 1.19 -13.15
C PHE A 242 2.44 1.90 -14.14
N LYS A 243 2.35 3.23 -14.03
CA LYS A 243 1.54 4.06 -14.93
C LYS A 243 1.99 3.90 -16.38
N CYS A 244 3.29 3.88 -16.62
CA CYS A 244 3.85 3.65 -17.94
C CYS A 244 3.47 2.26 -18.46
N ARG A 245 3.72 1.21 -17.69
CA ARG A 245 3.40 -0.18 -18.07
C ARG A 245 1.93 -0.35 -18.45
N GLU A 246 1.02 0.23 -17.67
CA GLU A 246 -0.42 0.16 -17.96
C GLU A 246 -0.79 1.00 -19.18
N SER A 247 -0.20 2.19 -19.34
CA SER A 247 -0.38 3.00 -20.56
C SER A 247 0.09 2.26 -21.82
N MET A 248 1.22 1.55 -21.77
CA MET A 248 1.71 0.76 -22.90
C MET A 248 0.74 -0.35 -23.33
N LYS A 249 0.02 -0.95 -22.36
CA LYS A 249 -0.95 -2.03 -22.62
C LYS A 249 -2.29 -1.51 -23.10
N ASN A 250 -2.75 -0.39 -22.55
CA ASN A 250 -4.14 0.04 -22.67
C ASN A 250 -4.32 1.26 -23.57
N ASP A 251 -3.35 2.17 -23.63
CA ASP A 251 -3.48 3.40 -24.40
C ASP A 251 -3.08 3.17 -25.87
N ILE A 252 -3.95 3.62 -26.78
CA ILE A 252 -3.65 3.66 -28.21
C ILE A 252 -2.63 4.76 -28.48
N VAL A 253 -1.55 4.43 -29.19
CA VAL A 253 -0.43 5.35 -29.49
C VAL A 253 -0.94 6.61 -30.20
N LEU A 254 -1.76 6.47 -31.23
CA LEU A 254 -2.33 7.59 -31.97
C LEU A 254 -3.09 8.57 -31.05
N THR A 255 -4.04 8.06 -30.27
CA THR A 255 -4.86 8.87 -29.36
C THR A 255 -4.00 9.57 -28.32
N LYS A 256 -3.02 8.86 -27.74
CA LYS A 256 -2.13 9.43 -26.73
C LYS A 256 -1.25 10.53 -27.32
N ALA A 257 -0.69 10.30 -28.50
CA ALA A 257 0.18 11.25 -29.17
C ALA A 257 -0.59 12.52 -29.61
N GLN A 258 -1.81 12.35 -30.13
CA GLN A 258 -2.70 13.47 -30.46
C GLN A 258 -3.07 14.30 -29.22
N SER A 259 -3.30 13.66 -28.06
CA SER A 259 -3.53 14.38 -26.80
C SER A 259 -2.35 15.25 -26.34
N LYS A 260 -1.14 14.96 -26.85
CA LYS A 260 0.09 15.73 -26.62
C LYS A 260 0.44 16.66 -27.79
N GLY A 261 -0.45 16.83 -28.77
CA GLY A 261 -0.21 17.68 -29.95
C GLY A 261 0.80 17.11 -30.96
N VAL A 262 1.09 15.80 -30.91
CA VAL A 262 2.05 15.14 -31.80
C VAL A 262 1.36 14.67 -33.09
N SER A 263 1.93 15.02 -34.24
CA SER A 263 1.35 14.67 -35.54
C SER A 263 1.61 13.21 -35.94
N VAL A 264 0.72 12.64 -36.76
CA VAL A 264 0.88 11.28 -37.32
C VAL A 264 2.20 11.13 -38.08
N SER A 265 2.58 12.15 -38.86
CA SER A 265 3.83 12.13 -39.62
C SER A 265 5.05 12.06 -38.70
N LEU A 266 5.03 12.75 -37.56
CA LEU A 266 6.13 12.69 -36.61
C LEU A 266 6.24 11.31 -35.98
N ILE A 267 5.12 10.72 -35.52
CA ILE A 267 5.08 9.37 -34.93
C ILE A 267 5.51 8.31 -35.96
N GLY A 268 5.11 8.48 -37.22
CA GLY A 268 5.49 7.60 -38.34
C GLY A 268 7.00 7.34 -38.39
N LYS A 269 7.79 8.39 -38.19
CA LYS A 269 9.25 8.37 -38.24
C LYS A 269 9.93 7.89 -36.94
N GLN A 270 9.16 7.61 -35.90
CA GLN A 270 9.70 7.13 -34.63
C GLN A 270 9.67 5.60 -34.57
N ASN A 271 10.64 5.04 -33.86
CA ASN A 271 10.63 3.64 -33.44
C ASN A 271 9.89 3.47 -32.09
N VAL A 272 9.72 2.22 -31.65
CA VAL A 272 8.98 1.93 -30.41
C VAL A 272 9.64 2.54 -29.18
N LEU A 273 10.98 2.56 -29.11
CA LEU A 273 11.71 3.10 -27.96
C LEU A 273 11.55 4.63 -27.84
N GLN A 274 11.54 5.33 -28.97
CA GLN A 274 11.27 6.76 -29.04
C GLN A 274 9.82 7.08 -28.69
N ILE A 275 8.87 6.27 -29.17
CA ILE A 275 7.45 6.39 -28.79
C ILE A 275 7.27 6.15 -27.29
N LEU A 276 7.98 5.18 -26.72
CA LEU A 276 7.99 4.94 -25.29
C LEU A 276 8.45 6.18 -24.51
N MET A 277 9.55 6.81 -24.90
CA MET A 277 10.03 8.05 -24.25
C MET A 277 9.02 9.20 -24.35
N MET A 278 8.33 9.33 -25.50
CA MET A 278 7.28 10.33 -25.66
C MET A 278 6.06 10.05 -24.78
N MET A 279 5.70 8.78 -24.58
CA MET A 279 4.54 8.38 -23.77
C MET A 279 4.85 8.43 -22.27
N CYS A 280 6.06 8.01 -21.88
CA CYS A 280 6.52 7.80 -20.52
C CYS A 280 7.80 8.61 -20.22
N SER A 281 7.69 9.94 -20.19
CA SER A 281 8.83 10.84 -19.96
C SER A 281 9.59 10.61 -18.65
N ASP A 282 8.88 10.10 -17.64
CA ASP A 282 9.38 9.98 -16.28
C ASP A 282 10.03 8.61 -16.00
N VAL A 283 10.14 7.77 -17.04
CA VAL A 283 10.66 6.39 -16.94
C VAL A 283 11.74 6.19 -18.01
N SER A 284 12.92 5.74 -17.60
CA SER A 284 13.98 5.40 -18.57
C SER A 284 13.62 4.14 -19.35
N ILE A 285 14.07 4.08 -20.61
CA ILE A 285 13.89 2.88 -21.45
C ILE A 285 14.54 1.66 -20.79
N SER A 286 15.70 1.81 -20.14
CA SER A 286 16.39 0.72 -19.45
C SER A 286 15.56 0.11 -18.31
N ASN A 287 14.82 0.94 -17.57
CA ASN A 287 13.99 0.47 -16.48
C ASN A 287 12.75 -0.25 -17.03
N MET A 288 12.19 0.28 -18.12
CA MET A 288 11.05 -0.33 -18.78
C MET A 288 11.43 -1.66 -19.46
N SER A 289 12.62 -1.78 -20.04
CA SER A 289 13.08 -3.02 -20.66
C SER A 289 13.18 -4.16 -19.65
N VAL A 290 13.61 -3.88 -18.41
CA VAL A 290 13.61 -4.89 -17.34
C VAL A 290 12.19 -5.32 -16.98
N VAL A 291 11.26 -4.37 -16.81
CA VAL A 291 9.86 -4.67 -16.44
C VAL A 291 9.08 -5.38 -17.57
N MET A 292 9.49 -5.16 -18.82
CA MET A 292 8.90 -5.81 -19.99
C MET A 292 9.62 -7.07 -20.45
N ASP A 293 10.70 -7.45 -19.76
CA ASP A 293 11.56 -8.60 -20.11
C ASP A 293 12.11 -8.52 -21.55
N TRP A 294 12.58 -7.34 -21.95
CA TRP A 294 13.22 -7.12 -23.24
C TRP A 294 14.72 -7.38 -23.16
N SER A 295 15.18 -8.39 -23.90
CA SER A 295 16.61 -8.66 -24.09
C SER A 295 17.30 -7.52 -24.86
N PRO A 296 18.65 -7.44 -24.80
CA PRO A 296 19.42 -6.51 -25.64
C PRO A 296 19.14 -6.64 -27.14
N ASP A 297 18.87 -7.86 -27.62
CA ASP A 297 18.52 -8.11 -29.02
C ASP A 297 17.13 -7.55 -29.34
N ASN A 298 16.13 -7.77 -28.46
CA ASN A 298 14.81 -7.19 -28.61
C ASN A 298 14.88 -5.66 -28.64
N MET A 299 15.68 -5.07 -27.75
CA MET A 299 15.92 -3.63 -27.70
C MET A 299 16.52 -3.10 -29.00
N THR A 300 17.49 -3.82 -29.57
CA THR A 300 18.10 -3.46 -30.86
C THR A 300 17.07 -3.50 -31.98
N VAL A 301 16.27 -4.56 -32.05
CA VAL A 301 15.20 -4.69 -33.06
C VAL A 301 14.15 -3.58 -32.91
N LEU A 302 13.69 -3.30 -31.69
CA LEU A 302 12.72 -2.23 -31.42
C LEU A 302 13.24 -0.82 -31.74
N GLY A 303 14.57 -0.64 -31.75
CA GLY A 303 15.23 0.60 -32.13
C GLY A 303 15.43 0.78 -33.65
N ASN A 304 15.43 -0.32 -34.41
CA ASN A 304 15.82 -0.30 -35.83
C ASN A 304 14.67 -0.06 -36.81
N TYR A 305 13.42 -0.25 -36.40
CA TYR A 305 12.25 -0.13 -37.28
C TYR A 305 11.32 0.99 -36.83
N THR A 306 11.01 1.89 -37.75
CA THR A 306 10.04 2.97 -37.56
C THR A 306 8.61 2.47 -37.80
N MET A 307 7.62 3.29 -37.42
CA MET A 307 6.21 2.97 -37.73
C MET A 307 5.92 3.02 -39.23
N GLU A 308 6.68 3.81 -39.99
CA GLU A 308 6.67 3.83 -41.46
C GLU A 308 7.20 2.51 -42.04
N ASP A 309 8.30 1.97 -41.51
CA ASP A 309 8.81 0.64 -41.91
C ASP A 309 7.81 -0.48 -41.61
N ALA A 310 7.18 -0.42 -40.44
CA ALA A 310 6.13 -1.35 -40.06
C ALA A 310 4.92 -1.25 -41.01
N ALA A 311 4.50 -0.02 -41.37
CA ALA A 311 3.43 0.23 -42.31
C ALA A 311 3.73 -0.34 -43.70
N LEU A 312 4.96 -0.13 -44.20
CA LEU A 312 5.43 -0.69 -45.47
C LEU A 312 5.42 -2.22 -45.43
N CYS A 313 6.00 -2.83 -44.40
CA CYS A 313 6.05 -4.27 -44.29
C CYS A 313 4.66 -4.91 -44.20
N LYS A 314 3.78 -4.31 -43.40
CA LYS A 314 2.41 -4.81 -43.18
C LYS A 314 1.43 -4.38 -44.28
N ARG A 315 1.87 -3.60 -45.26
CA ARG A 315 1.08 -3.06 -46.37
C ARG A 315 -0.19 -2.35 -45.88
N MET A 316 -0.05 -1.53 -44.85
CA MET A 316 -1.15 -0.77 -44.29
C MET A 316 -0.74 0.68 -44.01
N PRO A 317 -1.67 1.64 -44.04
CA PRO A 317 -1.37 3.03 -43.70
C PRO A 317 -0.80 3.20 -42.29
N VAL A 318 0.11 4.18 -42.10
CA VAL A 318 0.76 4.46 -40.80
C VAL A 318 -0.28 4.70 -39.70
N ASN A 319 -1.35 5.46 -39.98
CA ASN A 319 -2.42 5.72 -39.01
C ASN A 319 -3.07 4.43 -38.49
N ILE A 320 -3.19 3.39 -39.32
CA ILE A 320 -3.68 2.08 -38.90
C ILE A 320 -2.65 1.37 -38.02
N VAL A 321 -1.36 1.41 -38.37
CA VAL A 321 -0.28 0.86 -37.53
C VAL A 321 -0.36 1.45 -36.13
N ILE A 322 -0.33 2.78 -36.02
CA ILE A 322 -0.27 3.50 -34.74
C ILE A 322 -1.63 3.61 -34.02
N SER A 323 -2.71 3.11 -34.61
CA SER A 323 -4.00 2.88 -33.92
C SER A 323 -3.97 1.63 -33.02
N ARG A 324 -2.78 1.19 -32.62
CA ARG A 324 -2.52 0.08 -31.70
C ARG A 324 -1.93 0.59 -30.40
N THR A 325 -1.99 -0.24 -29.38
CA THR A 325 -1.26 0.01 -28.13
C THR A 325 0.23 -0.22 -28.35
N LEU A 326 1.08 0.37 -27.49
CA LEU A 326 2.52 0.23 -27.65
C LEU A 326 2.95 -1.24 -27.52
N MET A 327 2.28 -2.01 -26.66
CA MET A 327 2.50 -3.45 -26.52
C MET A 327 2.18 -4.25 -27.78
N ALA A 328 1.10 -3.90 -28.49
CA ALA A 328 0.78 -4.53 -29.76
C ALA A 328 1.81 -4.19 -30.85
N LEU A 329 2.35 -2.97 -30.84
CA LEU A 329 3.45 -2.58 -31.74
C LEU A 329 4.75 -3.33 -31.45
N VAL A 330 5.12 -3.46 -30.18
CA VAL A 330 6.27 -4.28 -29.75
C VAL A 330 6.16 -5.69 -30.30
N THR A 331 4.99 -6.32 -30.09
CA THR A 331 4.71 -7.68 -30.56
C THR A 331 4.80 -7.78 -32.09
N MET A 332 4.21 -6.83 -32.81
CA MET A 332 4.26 -6.78 -34.27
C MET A 332 5.70 -6.66 -34.78
N ILE A 333 6.50 -5.79 -34.19
CA ILE A 333 7.87 -5.56 -34.63
C ILE A 333 8.75 -6.79 -34.38
N LEU A 334 8.70 -7.34 -33.15
CA LEU A 334 9.49 -8.48 -32.72
C LEU A 334 9.08 -9.80 -33.39
N ASN A 335 7.86 -9.94 -33.89
CA ASN A 335 7.42 -11.21 -34.49
C ASN A 335 7.38 -11.17 -36.02
N GLU A 336 7.15 -9.99 -36.61
CA GLU A 336 6.77 -9.88 -38.02
C GLU A 336 7.65 -8.90 -38.79
N VAL A 337 7.79 -7.65 -38.31
CA VAL A 337 8.45 -6.57 -39.10
C VAL A 337 9.94 -6.83 -39.26
N HIS A 338 10.64 -7.32 -38.23
CA HIS A 338 12.08 -7.55 -38.34
C HIS A 338 12.47 -8.68 -39.30
N LYS A 339 11.51 -9.53 -39.68
CA LYS A 339 11.69 -10.62 -40.66
C LYS A 339 11.41 -10.16 -42.09
N CYS A 340 10.96 -8.91 -42.25
CA CYS A 340 10.58 -8.33 -43.52
C CYS A 340 11.82 -7.87 -44.28
N VAL A 341 11.95 -8.32 -45.52
CA VAL A 341 13.00 -7.84 -46.42
C VAL A 341 12.47 -6.60 -47.14
N ILE A 342 12.89 -5.42 -46.68
CA ILE A 342 12.63 -4.14 -47.35
C ILE A 342 13.81 -3.89 -48.31
N VAL A 343 13.53 -3.72 -49.60
CA VAL A 343 14.57 -3.48 -50.61
C VAL A 343 14.32 -2.17 -51.35
N PRO A 344 15.39 -1.45 -51.72
CA PRO A 344 15.27 -0.35 -52.65
C PRO A 344 14.79 -0.92 -53.99
N CYS A 345 13.64 -0.45 -54.43
CA CYS A 345 13.11 -0.83 -55.73
C CYS A 345 13.69 0.06 -56.83
N PRO A 346 13.77 -0.37 -58.10
CA PRO A 346 14.41 0.39 -59.17
C PRO A 346 13.85 1.81 -59.38
N SER A 347 12.64 2.08 -58.89
CA SER A 347 12.00 3.41 -58.86
C SER A 347 12.56 4.36 -57.78
N GLY A 348 13.57 3.96 -57.01
CA GLY A 348 14.10 4.71 -55.87
C GLY A 348 13.22 4.67 -54.61
N THR A 349 12.07 3.98 -54.67
CA THR A 349 11.12 3.87 -53.54
C THR A 349 11.40 2.59 -52.75
N LEU A 350 11.51 2.69 -51.42
CA LEU A 350 11.59 1.54 -50.52
C LEU A 350 10.22 0.85 -50.46
N VAL A 351 10.19 -0.44 -50.79
CA VAL A 351 8.99 -1.30 -50.73
C VAL A 351 9.40 -2.70 -50.26
N ASP A 352 8.43 -3.49 -49.77
CA ASP A 352 8.71 -4.89 -49.44
C ASP A 352 9.15 -5.68 -50.68
N TYR A 353 10.00 -6.68 -50.46
CA TYR A 353 10.63 -7.48 -51.53
C TYR A 353 9.60 -8.12 -52.49
N GLN A 354 8.46 -8.58 -51.99
CA GLN A 354 7.44 -9.18 -52.85
C GLN A 354 6.76 -8.14 -53.73
N THR A 355 6.47 -6.95 -53.21
CA THR A 355 5.96 -5.82 -53.99
C THR A 355 6.97 -5.37 -55.03
N CYS A 356 8.26 -5.36 -54.68
CA CYS A 356 9.31 -5.02 -55.64
C CYS A 356 9.46 -6.08 -56.76
N LYS A 357 9.30 -7.36 -56.43
CA LYS A 357 9.29 -8.46 -57.40
C LYS A 357 8.07 -8.39 -58.33
N ALA A 358 6.89 -8.03 -57.82
CA ALA A 358 5.69 -7.82 -58.63
C ALA A 358 5.86 -6.66 -59.62
N ARG A 359 6.45 -5.53 -59.19
CA ARG A 359 6.75 -4.39 -60.07
C ARG A 359 7.76 -4.73 -61.18
N LYS A 360 8.75 -5.59 -60.89
CA LYS A 360 9.67 -6.13 -61.92
C LYS A 360 8.97 -7.05 -62.93
N GLY A 361 7.93 -7.77 -62.52
CA GLY A 361 7.15 -8.63 -63.41
C GLY A 361 6.34 -7.85 -64.44
N VAL A 362 5.81 -6.69 -64.05
CA VAL A 362 5.04 -5.79 -64.94
C VAL A 362 5.94 -5.09 -65.95
N GLN A 363 7.18 -4.73 -65.57
CA GLN A 363 8.15 -4.11 -66.49
C GLN A 363 8.76 -5.05 -67.55
N ARG A 364 8.55 -6.38 -67.45
CA ARG A 364 9.02 -7.34 -68.48
C ARG A 364 7.99 -7.63 -69.58
N HIS A 365 6.83 -6.99 -69.53
CA HIS A 365 5.75 -7.16 -70.50
C HIS A 365 5.32 -5.85 -71.20
N LEU A 366 6.22 -4.85 -71.22
CA LEU A 366 6.08 -3.66 -72.06
C LEU A 366 7.23 -3.59 -73.05
#